data_AF-A0A4D9DKB1-F1
#
_entry.id   AF-A0A4D9DKB1-F1
#
_cell.length_a   1.000
_cell.length_b   1.000
_cell.length_c   1.000
_cell.angle_alpha   90.00
_cell.angle_beta   90.00
_cell.angle_gamma   90.00
#
_symmetry.space_group_name_H-M   'P 1'
#
loop_
_entity.id
_entity.type
_entity.pdbx_description
1 polymer ?
#
loop_
_entity_poly.entity_id
_entity_poly.type
_entity_poly.pdbx_seq_one_letter_code
_entity_poly.pdbx_strand_id
1 'polypeptide(L)'
;MSLDTWHMPSSPCSLTCPRQPVLLAGEPGCGKSSFAELLIQPNHSYHRVAISPALGAGHVRRLLESHILSSMRDKALFTGLPGSRPPGTRGGRSCYLLLLDDLHAAELDARQGSHPVVETLRQALSHQEVYGTESLELRHIPSAEFNCFGLVAAPAIGVHPLSPRFTRLCSLLALPSVSRESLISIHSPLVLAWLEKFPLLARHSELATALVGATVDVYEAVKARFRPSPACSPYHFSYHHIEKVLRGLFLLRPCPGIHLTSPWEDPSTPKAAKRGQLGISLSLTLSTRVIVRLWLHESLRTFCDPLLSERERQESGQLLLDVAAGTFCTKRSVLRLISTSDRELQQRERARSPCALASKSSA
;
A
#
# COMPACT_ATOMS: atom_id res chain seq x y z
N MET A 1 -6.01 1.17 -8.31
CA MET A 1 -5.73 2.04 -9.47
C MET A 1 -6.79 1.74 -10.52
N SER A 2 -7.65 2.69 -10.88
CA SER A 2 -8.44 2.55 -12.12
C SER A 2 -7.46 2.72 -13.28
N LEU A 3 -7.55 1.85 -14.29
CA LEU A 3 -6.65 1.83 -15.45
C LEU A 3 -6.80 3.06 -16.36
N ASP A 4 -7.80 3.92 -16.10
CA ASP A 4 -8.28 4.93 -17.05
C ASP A 4 -7.47 6.22 -17.11
N THR A 5 -6.50 6.43 -16.20
CA THR A 5 -5.69 7.66 -16.16
C THR A 5 -4.36 7.54 -16.90
N TRP A 6 -4.08 6.38 -17.51
CA TRP A 6 -2.81 6.12 -18.17
C TRP A 6 -2.95 6.26 -19.68
N HIS A 7 -2.29 7.26 -20.27
CA HIS A 7 -1.93 7.23 -21.69
C HIS A 7 -0.89 6.13 -21.91
N MET A 8 -1.33 4.88 -21.81
CA MET A 8 -0.58 3.72 -22.26
C MET A 8 -0.61 3.68 -23.79
N PRO A 9 0.45 3.23 -24.47
CA PRO A 9 0.30 2.73 -25.83
C PRO A 9 -0.83 1.69 -25.82
N SER A 10 -1.65 1.67 -26.87
CA SER A 10 -2.94 0.96 -27.01
C SER A 10 -2.92 -0.56 -26.74
N SER A 11 -1.80 -1.12 -26.30
CA SER A 11 -1.68 -2.46 -25.74
C SER A 11 -0.54 -2.52 -24.69
N PRO A 12 -0.81 -2.84 -23.41
CA PRO A 12 0.26 -3.13 -22.44
C PRO A 12 1.13 -4.33 -22.85
N CYS A 13 0.62 -5.20 -23.72
CA CYS A 13 1.35 -6.32 -24.32
C CYS A 13 2.52 -5.90 -25.23
N SER A 14 2.54 -4.66 -25.75
CA SER A 14 3.64 -4.15 -26.59
C SER A 14 4.88 -3.76 -25.78
N LEU A 15 4.72 -3.39 -24.50
CA LEU A 15 5.82 -3.08 -23.58
C LEU A 15 6.46 -4.34 -23.00
N THR A 16 5.71 -5.44 -22.95
CA THR A 16 6.21 -6.79 -22.67
C THR A 16 6.57 -7.53 -23.96
N CYS A 17 7.01 -6.83 -25.01
CA CYS A 17 7.72 -7.51 -26.07
C CYS A 17 8.87 -8.29 -25.42
N PRO A 18 9.05 -9.60 -25.71
CA PRO A 18 9.91 -10.51 -24.93
C PRO A 18 11.42 -10.24 -25.08
N ARG A 19 11.83 -9.00 -25.42
CA ARG A 19 13.18 -8.67 -25.86
C ARG A 19 13.75 -7.37 -25.33
N GLN A 20 12.99 -6.55 -24.60
CA GLN A 20 13.53 -5.31 -24.04
C GLN A 20 13.36 -5.27 -22.52
N PRO A 21 14.43 -5.04 -21.75
CA PRO A 21 14.33 -4.89 -20.31
C PRO A 21 13.64 -3.58 -19.96
N VAL A 22 12.93 -3.55 -18.85
CA VAL A 22 12.12 -2.41 -18.43
C VAL A 22 12.54 -1.95 -17.04
N LEU A 23 12.64 -0.64 -16.84
CA LEU A 23 12.82 -0.02 -15.53
C LEU A 23 11.57 0.78 -15.18
N LEU A 24 10.96 0.47 -14.04
CA LEU A 24 9.82 1.18 -13.49
C LEU A 24 10.28 2.13 -12.38
N ALA A 25 10.34 3.42 -12.67
CA ALA A 25 10.73 4.47 -11.75
C ALA A 25 9.51 5.10 -11.06
N GLY A 26 9.65 5.46 -9.78
CA GLY A 26 8.61 6.19 -9.05
C GLY A 26 8.89 6.33 -7.56
N GLU A 27 8.10 7.16 -6.86
CA GLU A 27 8.23 7.36 -5.41
C GLU A 27 8.04 6.05 -4.62
N PRO A 28 8.69 5.89 -3.45
CA PRO A 28 8.44 4.74 -2.59
C PRO A 28 6.97 4.71 -2.16
N GLY A 29 6.33 3.54 -2.26
CA GLY A 29 4.92 3.38 -1.93
C GLY A 29 3.91 3.81 -3.00
N CYS A 30 4.32 4.23 -4.20
CA CYS A 30 3.36 4.58 -5.27
C CYS A 30 2.69 3.38 -5.96
N GLY A 31 2.93 2.15 -5.48
CA GLY A 31 2.34 0.93 -6.06
C GLY A 31 3.17 0.26 -7.16
N LYS A 32 4.47 0.57 -7.26
CA LYS A 32 5.38 -0.01 -8.28
C LYS A 32 5.34 -1.53 -8.35
N SER A 33 5.49 -2.20 -7.19
CA SER A 33 5.50 -3.66 -7.11
C SER A 33 4.16 -4.27 -7.55
N SER A 34 3.04 -3.70 -7.08
CA SER A 34 1.71 -4.13 -7.50
C SER A 34 1.46 -3.91 -9.00
N PHE A 35 1.96 -2.79 -9.55
CA PHE A 35 1.85 -2.52 -10.99
C PHE A 35 2.70 -3.48 -11.82
N ALA A 36 3.93 -3.78 -11.39
CA ALA A 36 4.80 -4.75 -12.04
C ALA A 36 4.18 -6.16 -12.03
N GLU A 37 3.63 -6.57 -10.89
CA GLU A 37 2.91 -7.84 -10.77
C GLU A 37 1.71 -7.91 -11.73
N LEU A 38 0.90 -6.85 -11.84
CA LEU A 38 -0.23 -6.79 -12.78
C LEU A 38 0.20 -6.88 -14.25
N LEU A 39 1.36 -6.33 -14.61
CA LEU A 39 1.90 -6.43 -15.98
C LEU A 39 2.44 -7.83 -16.31
N ILE A 40 3.01 -8.51 -15.31
CA ILE A 40 3.76 -9.76 -15.52
C ILE A 40 2.88 -11.01 -15.31
N GLN A 41 2.11 -11.07 -14.22
CA GLN A 41 1.34 -12.24 -13.79
C GLN A 41 0.38 -12.83 -14.83
N PRO A 42 -0.26 -12.08 -15.76
CA PRO A 42 -1.15 -12.69 -16.73
C PRO A 42 -0.41 -13.46 -17.86
N ASN A 43 0.89 -13.19 -18.09
CA ASN A 43 1.53 -13.59 -19.34
C ASN A 43 2.88 -14.33 -19.17
N HIS A 44 3.59 -14.17 -18.06
CA HIS A 44 4.95 -14.69 -17.92
C HIS A 44 5.23 -15.27 -16.52
N SER A 45 5.99 -16.36 -16.47
CA SER A 45 6.67 -16.79 -15.25
C SER A 45 7.82 -15.83 -14.95
N TYR A 46 7.98 -15.46 -13.68
CA TYR A 46 9.05 -14.57 -13.25
C TYR A 46 9.67 -15.05 -11.95
N HIS A 47 10.94 -14.73 -11.76
CA HIS A 47 11.65 -14.93 -10.51
C HIS A 47 11.90 -13.57 -9.88
N ARG A 48 11.32 -13.34 -8.70
CA ARG A 48 11.44 -12.09 -7.95
C ARG A 48 12.72 -12.09 -7.12
N VAL A 49 13.50 -11.03 -7.22
CA VAL A 49 14.75 -10.84 -6.49
C VAL A 49 14.70 -9.49 -5.78
N ALA A 50 14.70 -9.51 -4.46
CA ALA A 50 14.90 -8.31 -3.66
C ALA A 50 16.38 -7.96 -3.61
N ILE A 51 16.76 -6.83 -4.22
CA ILE A 51 18.15 -6.38 -4.20
C ILE A 51 18.47 -5.84 -2.81
N SER A 52 19.62 -6.24 -2.29
CA SER A 52 20.14 -5.77 -1.00
C SER A 52 21.65 -5.59 -1.11
N PRO A 53 22.28 -4.82 -0.20
CA PRO A 53 23.73 -4.66 -0.21
C PRO A 53 24.49 -5.98 -0.04
N ALA A 54 23.91 -6.98 0.63
CA ALA A 54 24.51 -8.30 0.79
C ALA A 54 24.46 -9.16 -0.49
N LEU A 55 23.58 -8.81 -1.44
CA LEU A 55 23.44 -9.52 -2.70
C LEU A 55 24.57 -9.07 -3.63
N GLY A 56 25.70 -9.78 -3.58
CA GLY A 56 26.82 -9.56 -4.51
C GLY A 56 26.60 -10.14 -5.92
N ALA A 57 27.49 -9.79 -6.85
CA ALA A 57 27.46 -10.26 -8.25
C ALA A 57 27.40 -11.79 -8.40
N GLY A 58 28.12 -12.53 -7.55
CA GLY A 58 28.11 -14.00 -7.58
C GLY A 58 26.75 -14.63 -7.30
N HIS A 59 25.86 -13.96 -6.55
CA HIS A 59 24.50 -14.44 -6.35
C HIS A 59 23.69 -14.35 -7.65
N VAL A 60 23.79 -13.23 -8.36
CA VAL A 60 23.10 -13.02 -9.65
C VAL A 60 23.62 -13.99 -10.69
N ARG A 61 24.93 -14.23 -10.75
CA ARG A 61 25.52 -15.22 -11.67
C ARG A 61 24.97 -16.63 -11.42
N ARG A 62 24.93 -17.08 -10.16
CA ARG A 62 24.33 -18.37 -9.80
C ARG A 62 22.85 -18.47 -10.17
N LEU A 63 22.07 -17.41 -9.99
CA LEU A 63 20.66 -17.38 -10.40
C LEU A 63 20.55 -17.55 -11.93
N LEU A 64 21.31 -16.79 -12.70
CA LEU A 64 21.33 -16.90 -14.16
C LEU A 64 21.80 -18.28 -14.63
N GLU A 65 22.86 -18.81 -14.02
CA GLU A 65 23.36 -20.16 -14.31
C GLU A 65 22.33 -21.25 -14.02
N SER A 66 21.64 -21.18 -12.88
CA SER A 66 20.61 -22.14 -12.52
C SER A 66 19.49 -22.20 -13.55
N HIS A 67 19.15 -21.04 -14.13
CA HIS A 67 18.16 -20.92 -15.19
C HIS A 67 18.65 -21.50 -16.54
N ILE A 68 19.91 -21.23 -16.91
CA ILE A 68 20.52 -21.84 -18.12
C ILE A 68 20.46 -23.37 -18.01
N LEU A 69 20.82 -23.92 -16.86
CA LEU A 69 20.83 -25.36 -16.62
C LEU A 69 19.42 -25.96 -16.67
N SER A 70 18.41 -25.30 -16.11
CA SER A 70 17.01 -25.76 -16.21
C SER A 70 16.50 -25.71 -17.65
N SER A 71 16.76 -24.62 -18.38
CA SER A 71 16.40 -24.50 -19.81
C SER A 71 17.02 -25.61 -20.65
N MET A 72 18.29 -25.95 -20.39
CA MET A 72 18.99 -27.03 -21.11
C MET A 72 18.43 -28.42 -20.78
N ARG A 73 18.08 -28.69 -19.52
CA ARG A 73 17.43 -29.96 -19.13
C ARG A 73 16.08 -30.14 -19.79
N ASP A 74 15.26 -29.09 -19.80
CA ASP A 74 13.96 -29.11 -20.47
C ASP A 74 14.13 -29.35 -21.97
N LYS A 75 15.14 -28.77 -22.63
CA LYS A 75 15.41 -29.05 -24.05
C LYS A 75 15.90 -30.48 -24.28
N ALA A 76 16.82 -30.99 -23.45
CA ALA A 76 17.42 -32.31 -23.58
C ALA A 76 16.40 -33.45 -23.45
N LEU A 77 15.43 -33.31 -22.54
CA LEU A 77 14.33 -34.27 -22.35
C LEU A 77 13.44 -34.40 -23.60
N PHE A 78 13.29 -33.33 -24.39
CA PHE A 78 12.46 -33.33 -25.60
C PHE A 78 13.24 -33.70 -26.88
N THR A 79 14.58 -33.66 -26.87
CA THR A 79 15.41 -34.04 -28.04
C THR A 79 15.80 -35.53 -28.08
N GLY A 80 15.54 -36.30 -27.00
CA GLY A 80 15.97 -37.70 -26.86
C GLY A 80 15.04 -38.77 -27.43
N LEU A 81 13.88 -38.41 -28.01
CA LEU A 81 12.90 -39.38 -28.54
C LEU A 81 12.88 -39.35 -30.08
N PRO A 82 13.24 -40.45 -30.78
CA PRO A 82 13.20 -40.50 -32.23
C PRO A 82 11.74 -40.49 -32.70
N GLY A 83 11.29 -39.37 -33.26
CA GLY A 83 9.93 -39.18 -33.76
C GLY A 83 9.08 -38.13 -33.01
N SER A 84 9.60 -37.50 -31.95
CA SER A 84 8.88 -36.39 -31.33
C SER A 84 8.92 -35.16 -32.22
N ARG A 85 7.76 -34.80 -32.79
CA ARG A 85 7.50 -33.51 -33.43
C ARG A 85 8.04 -32.39 -32.53
N PRO A 86 8.78 -31.38 -33.07
CA PRO A 86 9.05 -30.17 -32.30
C PRO A 86 7.71 -29.65 -31.80
N PRO A 87 7.60 -29.15 -30.55
CA PRO A 87 6.31 -28.72 -30.02
C PRO A 87 5.75 -27.65 -30.96
N GLY A 88 4.77 -28.06 -31.77
CA GLY A 88 3.98 -27.17 -32.59
C GLY A 88 3.26 -26.24 -31.63
N THR A 89 3.61 -24.96 -31.71
CA THR A 89 2.61 -23.89 -31.84
C THR A 89 1.41 -23.98 -30.88
N ARG A 90 1.70 -24.09 -29.58
CA ARG A 90 0.80 -23.63 -28.51
C ARG A 90 1.58 -22.75 -27.53
N GLY A 91 1.66 -21.47 -27.91
CA GLY A 91 1.80 -20.28 -27.06
C GLY A 91 2.75 -20.33 -25.86
N GLY A 92 3.96 -19.80 -26.04
CA GLY A 92 4.80 -19.30 -24.95
C GLY A 92 6.21 -19.87 -24.95
N ARG A 93 7.15 -19.23 -25.66
CA ARG A 93 8.58 -19.39 -25.33
C ARG A 93 8.75 -18.87 -23.89
N SER A 94 9.11 -19.74 -22.95
CA SER A 94 9.31 -19.37 -21.55
C SER A 94 10.52 -18.42 -21.45
N CYS A 95 10.25 -17.12 -21.49
CA CYS A 95 11.24 -16.09 -21.24
C CYS A 95 11.42 -16.00 -19.73
N TYR A 96 12.63 -16.26 -19.23
CA TYR A 96 12.91 -16.08 -17.81
C TYR A 96 13.06 -14.61 -17.49
N LEU A 97 12.05 -14.12 -16.77
CA LEU A 97 11.98 -12.73 -16.35
C LEU A 97 12.47 -12.59 -14.91
N LEU A 98 13.52 -11.80 -14.70
CA LEU A 98 13.90 -11.36 -13.36
C LEU A 98 13.15 -10.09 -12.98
N LEU A 99 12.28 -10.17 -11.98
CA LEU A 99 11.68 -9.00 -11.35
C LEU A 99 12.61 -8.54 -10.21
N LEU A 100 13.27 -7.40 -10.37
CA LEU A 100 14.26 -6.87 -9.44
C LEU A 100 13.63 -5.76 -8.61
N ASP A 101 13.43 -5.99 -7.31
CA ASP A 101 12.99 -4.94 -6.40
C ASP A 101 14.17 -4.07 -5.96
N ASP A 102 13.98 -2.74 -5.97
CA ASP A 102 14.90 -1.73 -5.44
C ASP A 102 16.34 -1.84 -5.96
N LEU A 103 16.55 -1.67 -7.27
CA LEU A 103 17.88 -1.72 -7.91
C LEU A 103 18.93 -0.79 -7.27
N HIS A 104 18.51 0.30 -6.63
CA HIS A 104 19.39 1.26 -5.95
C HIS A 104 19.95 0.73 -4.62
N ALA A 105 19.39 -0.36 -4.09
CA ALA A 105 19.89 -1.02 -2.89
C ALA A 105 21.13 -1.90 -3.17
N ALA A 106 21.55 -2.03 -4.43
CA ALA A 106 22.77 -2.75 -4.78
C ALA A 106 23.99 -2.06 -4.16
N GLU A 107 24.91 -2.86 -3.63
CA GLU A 107 26.16 -2.34 -3.10
C GLU A 107 26.94 -1.55 -4.17
N LEU A 108 27.49 -0.41 -3.78
CA LEU A 108 28.39 0.38 -4.60
C LEU A 108 29.84 0.00 -4.25
N ASP A 109 30.60 -0.45 -5.24
CA ASP A 109 32.04 -0.63 -5.07
C ASP A 109 32.71 0.74 -4.95
N ALA A 110 33.19 1.08 -3.74
CA ALA A 110 33.84 2.35 -3.46
C ALA A 110 35.12 2.59 -4.29
N ARG A 111 35.79 1.53 -4.77
CA ARG A 111 37.03 1.66 -5.55
C ARG A 111 36.75 2.01 -7.01
N GLN A 112 35.69 1.44 -7.57
CA GLN A 112 35.36 1.54 -8.99
C GLN A 112 34.19 2.49 -9.26
N GLY A 113 33.45 2.91 -8.23
CA GLY A 113 32.24 3.71 -8.35
C GLY A 113 31.13 3.02 -9.14
N SER A 114 31.10 1.68 -9.13
CA SER A 114 30.16 0.88 -9.92
C SER A 114 29.38 -0.09 -9.04
N HIS A 115 28.18 -0.48 -9.47
CA HIS A 115 27.37 -1.50 -8.81
C HIS A 115 27.63 -2.87 -9.46
N PRO A 116 28.35 -3.81 -8.81
CA PRO A 116 28.73 -5.08 -9.44
C PRO A 116 27.55 -5.93 -9.90
N VAL A 117 26.43 -5.86 -9.17
CA VAL A 117 25.15 -6.51 -9.51
C VAL A 117 24.58 -5.95 -10.81
N VAL A 118 24.49 -4.62 -10.91
CA VAL A 118 23.97 -3.93 -12.09
C VAL A 118 24.85 -4.20 -13.31
N GLU A 119 26.17 -4.26 -13.11
CA GLU A 119 27.12 -4.56 -14.18
C GLU A 119 27.03 -6.02 -14.65
N THR A 120 26.78 -6.96 -13.72
CA THR A 120 26.52 -8.37 -14.07
C THR A 120 25.23 -8.52 -14.88
N LEU A 121 24.17 -7.80 -14.50
CA LEU A 121 22.93 -7.76 -15.27
C LEU A 121 23.15 -7.12 -16.64
N ARG A 122 23.92 -6.02 -16.71
CA ARG A 122 24.30 -5.38 -17.97
C ARG A 122 25.04 -6.34 -18.89
N GLN A 123 26.00 -7.12 -18.35
CA GLN A 123 26.74 -8.12 -19.11
C GLN A 123 25.79 -9.19 -19.68
N ALA A 124 24.92 -9.75 -18.84
CA ALA A 124 23.95 -10.77 -19.27
C ALA A 124 23.01 -10.26 -20.37
N LEU A 125 22.55 -9.00 -20.26
CA LEU A 125 21.67 -8.37 -21.26
C LEU A 125 22.39 -7.99 -22.57
N SER A 126 23.64 -7.50 -22.47
CA SER A 126 24.38 -7.00 -23.64
C SER A 126 25.04 -8.12 -24.45
N HIS A 127 25.72 -9.02 -23.74
CA HIS A 127 26.57 -10.05 -24.35
C HIS A 127 25.88 -11.40 -24.40
N GLN A 128 24.73 -11.57 -23.74
CA GLN A 128 24.03 -12.85 -23.69
C GLN A 128 24.93 -13.95 -23.12
N GLU A 129 25.80 -13.59 -22.18
CA GLU A 129 26.83 -14.44 -21.64
C GLU A 129 27.06 -14.10 -20.17
N VAL A 130 27.31 -15.13 -19.36
CA VAL A 130 27.61 -15.01 -17.94
C VAL A 130 28.78 -15.92 -17.60
N TYR A 131 29.71 -15.40 -16.79
CA TYR A 131 30.80 -16.20 -16.25
C TYR A 131 30.28 -17.16 -15.17
N GLY A 132 30.68 -18.42 -15.29
CA GLY A 132 30.50 -19.44 -14.27
C GLY A 132 31.13 -19.00 -12.95
N THR A 133 30.38 -19.12 -11.86
CA THR A 133 30.82 -18.69 -10.53
C THR A 133 32.01 -19.53 -10.03
N GLU A 134 32.04 -20.82 -10.40
CA GLU A 134 33.09 -21.76 -9.98
C GLU A 134 34.11 -22.04 -11.10
N SER A 135 33.64 -22.30 -12.33
CA SER A 135 34.54 -22.65 -13.44
C SER A 135 35.19 -21.46 -14.13
N LEU A 136 34.69 -20.23 -13.91
CA LEU A 136 35.08 -19.01 -14.64
C LEU A 136 34.94 -19.10 -16.16
N GLU A 137 34.22 -20.12 -16.65
CA GLU A 137 33.95 -20.30 -18.06
C GLU A 137 32.77 -19.42 -18.49
N LEU A 138 32.84 -18.94 -19.72
CA LEU A 138 31.79 -18.15 -20.31
C LEU A 138 30.62 -19.07 -20.72
N ARG A 139 29.43 -18.83 -20.19
CA ARG A 139 28.21 -19.57 -20.56
C ARG A 139 27.28 -18.67 -21.34
N HIS A 140 26.79 -19.17 -22.47
CA HIS A 140 25.85 -18.45 -23.33
C HIS A 140 24.40 -18.57 -22.82
N ILE A 141 23.69 -17.44 -22.82
CA ILE A 141 22.29 -17.27 -22.47
C ILE A 141 21.54 -16.88 -23.75
N PRO A 142 20.71 -17.74 -24.33
CA PRO A 142 19.98 -17.39 -25.55
C PRO A 142 19.16 -16.11 -25.36
N SER A 143 19.29 -15.14 -26.27
CA SER A 143 18.59 -13.83 -26.21
C SER A 143 17.08 -13.91 -25.94
N ALA A 144 16.44 -14.99 -26.37
CA ALA A 144 14.99 -15.18 -26.25
C ALA A 144 14.56 -15.71 -24.88
N GLU A 145 15.51 -16.06 -24.01
CA GLU A 145 15.28 -16.82 -22.79
C GLU A 145 15.53 -16.00 -21.52
N PHE A 146 16.02 -14.76 -21.63
CA PHE A 146 16.32 -13.91 -20.48
C PHE A 146 15.86 -12.47 -20.69
N ASN A 147 15.15 -11.93 -19.71
CA ASN A 147 14.83 -10.51 -19.62
C ASN A 147 14.78 -10.05 -18.15
N CYS A 148 14.79 -8.74 -17.91
CA CYS A 148 14.64 -8.17 -16.57
C CYS A 148 13.63 -7.03 -16.52
N PHE A 149 12.94 -6.94 -15.39
CA PHE A 149 12.05 -5.85 -15.01
C PHE A 149 12.55 -5.29 -13.68
N GLY A 150 13.11 -4.08 -13.70
CA GLY A 150 13.68 -3.46 -12.51
C GLY A 150 12.76 -2.41 -11.90
N LEU A 151 12.59 -2.44 -10.58
CA LEU A 151 11.96 -1.37 -9.82
C LEU A 151 13.03 -0.38 -9.35
N VAL A 152 12.76 0.88 -9.61
CA VAL A 152 13.68 1.99 -9.39
C VAL A 152 12.98 3.06 -8.55
N ALA A 153 13.67 3.58 -7.55
CA ALA A 153 13.23 4.77 -6.84
C ALA A 153 13.40 6.00 -7.75
N ALA A 154 12.51 6.99 -7.63
CA ALA A 154 12.73 8.28 -8.26
C ALA A 154 14.08 8.87 -7.80
N PRO A 155 14.85 9.54 -8.67
CA PRO A 155 16.11 10.14 -8.30
C PRO A 155 15.94 11.07 -7.09
N ALA A 156 16.65 10.76 -6.00
CA ALA A 156 16.58 11.50 -4.75
C ALA A 156 17.99 11.87 -4.28
N ILE A 157 18.09 12.91 -3.46
CA ILE A 157 19.36 13.35 -2.88
C ILE A 157 19.97 12.21 -2.05
N GLY A 158 21.25 11.91 -2.28
CA GLY A 158 21.97 10.84 -1.59
C GLY A 158 21.82 9.44 -2.19
N VAL A 159 21.05 9.29 -3.27
CA VAL A 159 20.97 8.04 -4.03
C VAL A 159 21.95 8.08 -5.21
N HIS A 160 22.81 7.07 -5.33
CA HIS A 160 23.73 6.97 -6.45
C HIS A 160 22.99 6.59 -7.74
N PRO A 161 23.25 7.29 -8.87
CA PRO A 161 22.61 6.96 -10.13
C PRO A 161 23.09 5.60 -10.65
N LEU A 162 22.16 4.83 -11.25
CA LEU A 162 22.52 3.63 -11.98
C LEU A 162 23.42 3.97 -13.18
N SER A 163 24.28 3.02 -13.56
CA SER A 163 25.19 3.17 -14.71
C SER A 163 24.41 3.52 -15.99
N PRO A 164 24.76 4.62 -16.69
CA PRO A 164 24.14 4.99 -17.97
C PRO A 164 24.24 3.88 -19.03
N ARG A 165 25.27 3.04 -18.92
CA ARG A 165 25.48 1.90 -19.83
C ARG A 165 24.43 0.80 -19.62
N PHE A 166 23.95 0.64 -18.38
CA PHE A 166 22.87 -0.28 -18.06
C PHE A 166 21.51 0.32 -18.43
N THR A 167 21.23 1.56 -18.02
CA THR A 167 19.93 2.20 -18.27
C THR A 167 19.65 2.36 -19.77
N ARG A 168 20.68 2.54 -20.61
CA ARG A 168 20.54 2.57 -22.08
C ARG A 168 19.94 1.30 -22.68
N LEU A 169 20.12 0.15 -22.03
CA LEU A 169 19.56 -1.12 -22.50
C LEU A 169 18.06 -1.23 -22.18
N CYS A 170 17.57 -0.44 -21.22
CA CYS A 170 16.23 -0.55 -20.67
C CYS A 170 15.27 0.53 -21.19
N SER A 171 14.01 0.17 -21.34
CA SER A 171 12.92 1.12 -21.47
C SER A 171 12.53 1.65 -20.10
N LEU A 172 12.54 2.97 -19.92
CA LEU A 172 12.16 3.61 -18.65
C LEU A 172 10.66 3.95 -18.66
N LEU A 173 9.92 3.41 -17.69
CA LEU A 173 8.55 3.76 -17.38
C LEU A 173 8.53 4.53 -16.06
N ALA A 174 8.01 5.75 -16.06
CA ALA A 174 7.88 6.55 -14.86
C ALA A 174 6.44 6.54 -14.35
N LEU A 175 6.25 6.14 -13.10
CA LEU A 175 4.98 6.30 -12.40
C LEU A 175 4.89 7.73 -11.83
N PRO A 176 3.90 8.55 -12.24
CA PRO A 176 3.59 9.82 -11.62
C PRO A 176 3.37 9.71 -10.12
N SER A 177 3.56 10.85 -9.46
CA SER A 177 3.20 11.04 -8.06
C SER A 177 1.72 10.72 -7.85
N VAL A 178 1.41 10.02 -6.76
CA VAL A 178 0.04 9.67 -6.41
C VAL A 178 -0.68 10.92 -5.93
N SER A 179 -1.83 11.25 -6.54
CA SER A 179 -2.63 12.39 -6.09
C SER A 179 -3.40 12.08 -4.80
N ARG A 180 -3.75 13.13 -4.06
CA ARG A 180 -4.59 13.03 -2.85
C ARG A 180 -5.92 12.33 -3.15
N GLU A 181 -6.56 12.68 -4.26
CA GLU A 181 -7.82 12.08 -4.72
C GLU A 181 -7.65 10.58 -4.99
N SER A 182 -6.51 10.19 -5.55
CA SER A 182 -6.19 8.78 -5.81
C SER A 182 -6.05 7.99 -4.51
N LEU A 183 -5.35 8.54 -3.51
CA LEU A 183 -5.22 7.90 -2.19
C LEU A 183 -6.58 7.71 -1.53
N ILE A 184 -7.43 8.75 -1.57
CA ILE A 184 -8.78 8.69 -1.02
C ILE A 184 -9.63 7.65 -1.77
N SER A 185 -9.60 7.67 -3.10
CA SER A 185 -10.36 6.74 -3.95
C SER A 185 -9.94 5.28 -3.75
N ILE A 186 -8.64 5.02 -3.57
CA ILE A 186 -8.11 3.66 -3.37
C ILE A 186 -8.47 3.12 -1.98
N HIS A 187 -8.31 3.92 -0.93
CA HIS A 187 -8.43 3.43 0.44
C HIS A 187 -9.84 3.53 1.02
N SER A 188 -10.68 4.48 0.58
CA SER A 188 -12.02 4.67 1.15
C SER A 188 -12.93 3.44 1.00
N PRO A 189 -12.97 2.73 -0.15
CA PRO A 189 -13.77 1.51 -0.28
C PRO A 189 -13.31 0.39 0.67
N LEU A 190 -12.00 0.28 0.93
CA LEU A 190 -11.45 -0.73 1.85
C LEU A 190 -11.86 -0.45 3.30
N VAL A 191 -11.77 0.82 3.70
CA VAL A 191 -12.20 1.25 5.04
C VAL A 191 -13.71 1.12 5.18
N LEU A 192 -14.49 1.46 4.15
CA LEU A 192 -15.94 1.28 4.14
C LEU A 192 -16.32 -0.19 4.36
N ALA A 193 -15.75 -1.10 3.56
CA ALA A 193 -16.02 -2.53 3.68
C ALA A 193 -15.62 -3.11 5.05
N TRP A 194 -14.60 -2.53 5.71
CA TRP A 194 -14.26 -2.87 7.09
C TRP A 194 -15.28 -2.30 8.09
N LEU A 195 -15.67 -1.04 7.95
CA LEU A 195 -16.64 -0.37 8.81
C LEU A 195 -18.04 -1.01 8.75
N GLU A 196 -18.47 -1.49 7.58
CA GLU A 196 -19.76 -2.18 7.39
C GLU A 196 -19.90 -3.45 8.24
N LYS A 197 -18.79 -4.03 8.69
CA LYS A 197 -18.78 -5.18 9.60
C LYS A 197 -19.18 -4.83 11.04
N PHE A 198 -19.31 -3.53 11.36
CA PHE A 198 -19.71 -3.05 12.67
C PHE A 198 -21.19 -2.59 12.64
N PRO A 199 -22.13 -3.37 13.20
CA PRO A 199 -23.57 -3.09 13.13
C PRO A 199 -23.99 -1.86 13.95
N LEU A 200 -23.16 -1.45 14.91
CA LEU A 200 -23.38 -0.30 15.79
C LEU A 200 -22.65 0.97 15.30
N LEU A 201 -22.26 1.02 14.03
CA LEU A 201 -21.78 2.24 13.38
C LEU A 201 -22.85 2.74 12.41
N ALA A 202 -22.98 4.05 12.30
CA ALA A 202 -23.83 4.70 11.31
C ALA A 202 -22.94 5.54 10.38
N ARG A 203 -23.40 5.75 9.14
CA ARG A 203 -22.74 6.61 8.14
C ARG A 203 -21.31 6.16 7.83
N HIS A 204 -21.14 4.86 7.61
CA HIS A 204 -19.85 4.21 7.33
C HIS A 204 -19.10 4.88 6.18
N SER A 205 -19.79 5.33 5.12
CA SER A 205 -19.19 6.00 3.97
C SER A 205 -18.52 7.34 4.31
N GLU A 206 -19.19 8.17 5.10
CA GLU A 206 -18.63 9.45 5.53
C GLU A 206 -17.47 9.27 6.50
N LEU A 207 -17.60 8.30 7.42
CA LEU A 207 -16.53 7.98 8.36
C LEU A 207 -15.31 7.39 7.64
N ALA A 208 -15.50 6.53 6.64
CA ALA A 208 -14.42 5.99 5.81
C ALA A 208 -13.65 7.10 5.10
N THR A 209 -14.37 8.00 4.42
CA THR A 209 -13.77 9.13 3.71
C THR A 209 -13.05 10.08 4.66
N ALA A 210 -13.63 10.33 5.85
CA ALA A 210 -13.01 11.16 6.88
C ALA A 210 -11.74 10.53 7.48
N LEU A 211 -11.73 9.24 7.77
CA LEU A 211 -10.56 8.52 8.29
C LEU A 211 -9.41 8.51 7.28
N VAL A 212 -9.70 8.20 6.02
CA VAL A 212 -8.69 8.19 4.96
C VAL A 212 -8.18 9.60 4.71
N GLY A 213 -9.07 10.58 4.58
CA GLY A 213 -8.71 11.99 4.41
C GLY A 213 -7.82 12.50 5.55
N ALA A 214 -8.20 12.26 6.80
CA ALA A 214 -7.40 12.65 7.96
C ALA A 214 -6.01 11.98 7.97
N THR A 215 -5.93 10.70 7.56
CA THR A 215 -4.64 9.99 7.47
C THR A 215 -3.73 10.60 6.41
N VAL A 216 -4.29 11.00 5.25
CA VAL A 216 -3.55 11.70 4.20
C VAL A 216 -3.10 13.07 4.68
N ASP A 217 -3.97 13.83 5.35
CA ASP A 217 -3.65 15.16 5.87
C ASP A 217 -2.54 15.09 6.94
N VAL A 218 -2.57 14.10 7.84
CA VAL A 218 -1.47 13.85 8.81
C VAL A 218 -0.19 13.50 8.06
N TYR A 219 -0.24 12.59 7.09
CA TYR A 219 0.95 12.20 6.31
C TYR A 219 1.58 13.41 5.60
N GLU A 220 0.79 14.25 4.93
CA GLU A 220 1.27 15.44 4.24
C GLU A 220 1.88 16.45 5.22
N ALA A 221 1.23 16.69 6.37
CA ALA A 221 1.72 17.59 7.40
C ALA A 221 3.05 17.10 8.02
N VAL A 222 3.13 15.82 8.39
CA VAL A 222 4.33 15.21 8.98
C VAL A 222 5.47 15.18 7.95
N LYS A 223 5.21 14.79 6.70
CA LYS A 223 6.21 14.79 5.62
C LYS A 223 6.75 16.20 5.34
N ALA A 224 5.90 17.23 5.42
CA ALA A 224 6.32 18.61 5.21
C ALA A 224 7.20 19.14 6.35
N ARG A 225 6.89 18.77 7.60
CA ARG A 225 7.57 19.22 8.82
C ARG A 225 8.88 18.48 9.10
N PHE A 226 8.86 17.16 9.03
CA PHE A 226 9.98 16.29 9.39
C PHE A 226 10.66 15.75 8.14
N ARG A 227 11.48 16.57 7.50
CA ARG A 227 12.23 16.17 6.30
C ARG A 227 13.44 15.32 6.66
N PRO A 228 13.76 14.29 5.85
CA PRO A 228 14.96 13.48 6.08
C PRO A 228 16.21 14.36 5.96
N SER A 229 17.10 14.24 6.93
CA SER A 229 18.43 14.85 6.92
C SER A 229 19.47 13.80 7.32
N PRO A 230 20.76 13.95 6.99
CA PRO A 230 21.79 13.00 7.42
C PRO A 230 21.86 12.81 8.95
N ALA A 231 21.53 13.85 9.73
CA ALA A 231 21.44 13.78 11.18
C ALA A 231 20.13 13.14 11.69
N CYS A 232 19.10 13.07 10.83
CA CYS A 232 17.77 12.57 11.12
C CYS A 232 17.32 11.57 10.03
N SER A 233 18.16 10.56 9.76
CA SER A 233 17.91 9.49 8.78
C SER A 233 16.56 8.74 8.95
N PRO A 234 16.00 8.51 10.17
CA PRO A 234 14.73 7.79 10.29
C PRO A 234 13.49 8.54 9.75
N TYR A 235 13.61 9.81 9.33
CA TYR A 235 12.46 10.64 8.93
C TYR A 235 12.05 10.44 7.47
N HIS A 236 11.95 9.18 7.05
CA HIS A 236 11.52 8.83 5.70
C HIS A 236 10.04 8.43 5.68
N PHE A 237 9.17 9.42 5.46
CA PHE A 237 7.73 9.21 5.31
C PHE A 237 7.34 8.93 3.85
N SER A 238 6.68 7.79 3.63
CA SER A 238 6.17 7.33 2.33
C SER A 238 4.70 6.91 2.42
N TYR A 239 4.04 6.68 1.29
CA TYR A 239 2.63 6.22 1.26
C TYR A 239 2.41 4.89 2.00
N HIS A 240 3.46 4.09 2.23
CA HIS A 240 3.37 2.90 3.07
C HIS A 240 2.94 3.19 4.51
N HIS A 241 3.19 4.41 5.02
CA HIS A 241 2.75 4.80 6.37
C HIS A 241 1.22 4.96 6.43
N ILE A 242 0.60 5.47 5.37
CA ILE A 242 -0.87 5.52 5.24
C ILE A 242 -1.43 4.10 5.30
N GLU A 243 -0.85 3.19 4.51
CA GLU A 243 -1.25 1.79 4.50
C GLU A 243 -1.06 1.12 5.88
N LYS A 244 0.03 1.42 6.60
CA LYS A 244 0.31 0.89 7.93
C LYS A 244 -0.77 1.30 8.94
N VAL A 245 -1.18 2.57 8.96
CA VAL A 245 -2.28 3.06 9.82
C VAL A 245 -3.56 2.31 9.51
N LEU A 246 -3.94 2.22 8.23
CA LEU A 246 -5.18 1.57 7.81
C LEU A 246 -5.18 0.06 8.08
N ARG A 247 -4.07 -0.64 7.82
CA ARG A 247 -3.92 -2.05 8.16
C ARG A 247 -3.99 -2.26 9.68
N GLY A 248 -3.44 -1.34 10.47
CA GLY A 248 -3.58 -1.32 11.93
C GLY A 248 -5.03 -1.27 12.38
N LEU A 249 -5.84 -0.39 11.77
CA LEU A 249 -7.29 -0.34 12.01
C LEU A 249 -7.97 -1.68 11.72
N PHE A 250 -7.61 -2.32 10.60
CA PHE A 250 -8.23 -3.57 10.15
C PHE A 250 -7.94 -4.78 11.06
N LEU A 251 -6.96 -4.67 11.98
CA LEU A 251 -6.71 -5.69 12.99
C LEU A 251 -7.84 -5.79 14.01
N LEU A 252 -8.59 -4.70 14.23
CA LEU A 252 -9.80 -4.74 15.03
C LEU A 252 -10.87 -5.52 14.25
N ARG A 253 -11.12 -6.76 14.69
CA ARG A 253 -12.21 -7.58 14.19
C ARG A 253 -13.49 -7.29 14.98
N PRO A 254 -14.65 -7.17 14.33
CA PRO A 254 -15.92 -7.10 15.03
C PRO A 254 -16.20 -8.47 15.66
N CYS A 255 -16.06 -8.55 16.99
CA CYS A 255 -16.44 -9.74 17.74
C CYS A 255 -17.90 -9.62 18.20
N PRO A 256 -18.74 -10.66 18.03
CA PRO A 256 -20.01 -10.74 18.74
C PRO A 256 -19.71 -10.73 20.25
N GLY A 257 -20.13 -9.68 20.96
CA GLY A 257 -19.95 -9.54 22.41
C GLY A 257 -18.87 -8.56 22.87
N ILE A 258 -17.97 -8.07 22.00
CA ILE A 258 -17.19 -6.87 22.32
C ILE A 258 -18.09 -5.67 22.04
N HIS A 259 -18.89 -5.30 23.02
CA HIS A 259 -19.47 -3.96 23.03
C HIS A 259 -18.28 -2.99 23.12
N LEU A 260 -18.04 -2.22 22.05
CA LEU A 260 -17.12 -1.06 22.05
C LEU A 260 -17.45 -0.03 23.15
N THR A 261 -18.51 -0.30 23.91
CA THR A 261 -19.09 0.53 24.95
C THR A 261 -19.19 -0.17 26.29
N SER A 262 -18.63 -1.37 26.53
CA SER A 262 -18.61 -1.87 27.91
C SER A 262 -17.74 -0.91 28.72
N PRO A 263 -18.31 -0.14 29.68
CA PRO A 263 -17.47 0.46 30.70
C PRO A 263 -16.72 -0.70 31.35
N TRP A 264 -15.50 -0.48 31.80
CA TRP A 264 -15.00 -1.32 32.88
C TRP A 264 -15.95 -1.10 34.06
N GLU A 265 -16.98 -1.95 34.18
CA GLU A 265 -17.97 -1.88 35.25
C GLU A 265 -17.31 -2.45 36.50
N ASP A 266 -17.00 -1.58 37.46
CA ASP A 266 -16.75 -2.00 38.84
C ASP A 266 -17.97 -2.83 39.30
N PRO A 267 -17.77 -4.02 39.93
CA PRO A 267 -18.86 -4.96 40.24
C PRO A 267 -19.92 -4.47 41.25
N SER A 268 -19.89 -3.20 41.67
CA SER A 268 -20.61 -2.69 42.83
C SER A 268 -21.83 -1.80 42.53
N THR A 269 -22.24 -1.60 41.27
CA THR A 269 -23.42 -0.75 40.96
C THR A 269 -24.62 -1.52 40.38
N PRO A 270 -25.84 -1.33 40.92
CA PRO A 270 -26.99 -2.16 40.55
C PRO A 270 -27.61 -1.75 39.21
N LYS A 271 -28.06 -2.78 38.47
CA LYS A 271 -28.61 -2.75 37.12
C LYS A 271 -29.93 -1.96 37.05
N ALA A 272 -29.89 -0.74 36.51
CA ALA A 272 -31.10 0.00 36.14
C ALA A 272 -31.46 -0.27 34.67
N ALA A 273 -32.29 -1.29 34.45
CA ALA A 273 -32.95 -1.54 33.17
C ALA A 273 -34.04 -0.48 32.93
N LYS A 274 -33.81 0.42 31.96
CA LYS A 274 -34.79 1.18 31.16
C LYS A 274 -34.04 2.19 30.27
N ARG A 275 -33.70 1.83 29.03
CA ARG A 275 -33.17 2.78 28.03
C ARG A 275 -33.68 2.46 26.62
N GLY A 276 -34.88 2.95 26.32
CA GLY A 276 -35.38 3.06 24.95
C GLY A 276 -34.59 4.14 24.18
N GLN A 277 -34.45 3.94 22.86
CA GLN A 277 -34.01 4.84 21.76
C GLN A 277 -32.79 5.76 21.98
N LEU A 278 -32.73 6.54 23.07
CA LEU A 278 -31.59 7.35 23.49
C LEU A 278 -30.32 6.52 23.74
N GLY A 279 -30.49 5.26 24.17
CA GLY A 279 -29.39 4.31 24.38
C GLY A 279 -28.68 3.91 23.08
N ILE A 280 -29.40 3.84 21.97
CA ILE A 280 -28.86 3.47 20.65
C ILE A 280 -27.99 4.61 20.11
N SER A 281 -28.51 5.85 20.14
CA SER A 281 -27.76 7.06 19.77
C SER A 281 -26.43 7.20 20.52
N LEU A 282 -26.46 6.93 21.83
CA LEU A 282 -25.28 7.01 22.69
C LEU A 282 -24.29 5.87 22.37
N SER A 283 -24.78 4.66 22.10
CA SER A 283 -23.96 3.51 21.70
C SER A 283 -23.28 3.70 20.34
N LEU A 284 -23.97 4.29 19.36
CA LEU A 284 -23.43 4.67 18.04
C LEU A 284 -22.30 5.72 18.19
N THR A 285 -22.52 6.71 19.05
CA THR A 285 -21.54 7.78 19.31
C THR A 285 -20.29 7.24 20.00
N LEU A 286 -20.46 6.34 20.97
CA LEU A 286 -19.34 5.69 21.66
C LEU A 286 -18.55 4.77 20.71
N SER A 287 -19.23 4.01 19.85
CA SER A 287 -18.59 3.14 18.86
C SER A 287 -17.75 3.96 17.87
N THR A 288 -18.29 5.08 17.37
CA THR A 288 -17.55 6.02 16.50
C THR A 288 -16.32 6.60 17.21
N ARG A 289 -16.46 6.98 18.49
CA ARG A 289 -15.33 7.48 19.30
C ARG A 289 -14.23 6.44 19.47
N VAL A 290 -14.56 5.15 19.61
CA VAL A 290 -13.56 4.08 19.70
C VAL A 290 -12.79 3.94 18.40
N ILE A 291 -13.47 3.97 17.25
CA ILE A 291 -12.79 3.93 15.94
C ILE A 291 -11.85 5.13 15.78
N VAL A 292 -12.31 6.34 16.12
CA VAL A 292 -11.46 7.55 16.04
C VAL A 292 -10.28 7.48 17.02
N ARG A 293 -10.48 6.96 18.23
CA ARG A 293 -9.39 6.74 19.20
C ARG A 293 -8.37 5.71 18.69
N LEU A 294 -8.84 4.63 18.09
CA LEU A 294 -7.95 3.63 17.48
C LEU A 294 -7.15 4.23 16.33
N TRP A 295 -7.80 5.02 15.46
CA TRP A 295 -7.12 5.77 14.40
C TRP A 295 -6.06 6.71 14.96
N LEU A 296 -6.37 7.45 16.03
CA LEU A 296 -5.42 8.33 16.71
C LEU A 296 -4.21 7.53 17.22
N HIS A 297 -4.46 6.39 17.87
CA HIS A 297 -3.43 5.51 18.41
C HIS A 297 -2.50 4.97 17.31
N GLU A 298 -3.06 4.40 16.24
CA GLU A 298 -2.29 3.86 15.12
C GLU A 298 -1.51 4.95 14.38
N SER A 299 -2.08 6.15 14.29
CA SER A 299 -1.42 7.32 13.69
C SER A 299 -0.26 7.81 14.55
N LEU A 300 -0.41 7.87 15.88
CA LEU A 300 0.68 8.21 16.80
C LEU A 300 1.82 7.18 16.69
N ARG A 301 1.49 5.89 16.74
CA ARG A 301 2.48 4.81 16.62
C ARG A 301 3.23 4.83 15.29
N THR A 302 2.56 5.26 14.23
CA THR A 302 3.15 5.27 12.88
C THR A 302 3.96 6.52 12.58
N PHE A 303 3.51 7.70 13.02
CA PHE A 303 4.12 8.99 12.68
C PHE A 303 4.93 9.65 13.81
N CYS A 304 4.67 9.31 15.07
CA CYS A 304 5.35 9.91 16.22
C CYS A 304 6.48 9.03 16.76
N ASP A 305 6.27 7.71 16.91
CA ASP A 305 7.29 6.80 17.45
C ASP A 305 8.65 6.85 16.72
N PRO A 306 8.72 7.00 15.38
CA PRO A 306 10.00 7.09 14.67
C PRO A 306 10.82 8.35 14.97
N LEU A 307 10.21 9.38 15.58
CA LEU A 307 10.88 10.64 15.87
C LEU A 307 11.86 10.49 17.03
N LEU A 308 13.03 11.11 16.94
CA LEU A 308 14.12 10.91 17.90
C LEU A 308 13.93 11.79 19.14
N SER A 309 13.59 13.06 18.97
CA SER A 309 13.41 13.99 20.08
C SER A 309 12.01 13.93 20.67
N GLU A 310 11.91 14.06 22.00
CA GLU A 310 10.63 14.21 22.68
C GLU A 310 9.87 15.47 22.22
N ARG A 311 10.58 16.56 21.90
CA ARG A 311 9.99 17.78 21.36
C ARG A 311 9.33 17.55 20.00
N GLU A 312 9.99 16.79 19.12
CA GLU A 312 9.44 16.45 17.81
C GLU A 312 8.22 15.53 17.93
N ARG A 313 8.26 14.59 18.88
CA ARG A 313 7.10 13.74 19.20
C ARG A 313 5.90 14.56 19.69
N GLN A 314 6.14 15.54 20.56
CA GLN A 314 5.10 16.45 21.05
C GLN A 314 4.54 17.31 19.90
N GLU A 315 5.39 17.85 19.03
CA GLU A 315 4.96 18.63 17.86
C GLU A 315 4.13 17.77 16.88
N SER A 316 4.59 16.56 16.57
CA SER A 316 3.86 15.62 15.72
C SER A 316 2.52 15.20 16.33
N GLY A 317 2.50 14.95 17.65
CA GLY A 317 1.28 14.68 18.41
C GLY A 317 0.28 15.84 18.35
N GLN A 318 0.76 17.08 18.45
CA GLN A 318 -0.10 18.26 18.34
C GLN A 318 -0.68 18.41 16.92
N LEU A 319 0.15 18.24 15.89
CA LEU A 319 -0.31 18.26 14.48
C LEU A 319 -1.43 17.23 14.25
N LEU A 320 -1.27 16.04 14.81
CA LEU A 320 -2.24 14.95 14.69
C LEU A 320 -3.54 15.28 15.43
N LEU A 321 -3.47 15.89 16.63
CA LEU A 321 -4.64 16.38 17.36
C LEU A 321 -5.37 17.49 16.61
N ASP A 322 -4.64 18.41 15.97
CA ASP A 322 -5.22 19.50 15.18
C ASP A 322 -5.99 18.96 13.97
N VAL A 323 -5.41 17.98 13.26
CA VAL A 323 -6.11 17.28 12.15
C VAL A 323 -7.32 16.50 12.66
N ALA A 324 -7.21 15.84 13.81
CA ALA A 324 -8.32 15.11 14.43
C ALA A 324 -9.47 16.05 14.80
N ALA A 325 -9.17 17.19 15.42
CA ALA A 325 -10.16 18.21 15.76
C ALA A 325 -10.79 18.83 14.51
N GLY A 326 -9.98 19.13 13.49
CA GLY A 326 -10.41 19.68 12.21
C GLY A 326 -11.29 18.73 11.38
N THR A 327 -11.11 17.42 11.54
CA THR A 327 -11.85 16.42 10.74
C THR A 327 -13.06 15.86 11.47
N PHE A 328 -12.92 15.52 12.76
CA PHE A 328 -13.95 14.83 13.53
C PHE A 328 -14.75 15.74 14.48
N CYS A 329 -14.21 16.92 14.86
CA CYS A 329 -14.87 17.79 15.85
C CYS A 329 -15.52 19.06 15.24
N THR A 330 -14.90 19.69 14.24
CA THR A 330 -15.41 20.92 13.61
C THR A 330 -16.42 20.65 12.48
N LYS A 331 -16.23 19.59 11.68
CA LYS A 331 -17.26 19.07 10.77
C LYS A 331 -18.36 18.41 11.60
N ARG A 332 -19.29 19.24 12.08
CA ARG A 332 -20.53 18.86 12.79
C ARG A 332 -21.45 17.92 12.00
N SER A 333 -21.04 17.39 10.84
CA SER A 333 -21.77 16.34 10.15
C SER A 333 -21.67 15.02 10.93
N VAL A 334 -20.48 14.44 11.13
CA VAL A 334 -20.29 13.06 11.64
C VAL A 334 -20.91 12.83 13.03
N LEU A 335 -20.92 13.86 13.90
CA LEU A 335 -21.42 13.76 15.28
C LEU A 335 -22.82 14.36 15.53
N ARG A 336 -23.52 14.99 14.56
CA ARG A 336 -24.72 15.82 14.88
C ARG A 336 -26.05 15.49 14.16
N LEU A 337 -26.13 14.50 13.28
CA LEU A 337 -27.40 14.13 12.62
C LEU A 337 -28.41 13.40 13.52
N ILE A 338 -28.14 13.31 14.83
CA ILE A 338 -29.07 12.74 15.81
C ILE A 338 -29.96 13.82 16.47
N SER A 339 -29.67 15.12 16.26
CA SER A 339 -30.51 16.19 16.82
C SER A 339 -31.70 16.59 15.93
N THR A 340 -31.67 16.28 14.64
CA THR A 340 -32.71 16.67 13.68
C THR A 340 -33.86 15.66 13.63
N SER A 341 -33.59 14.37 13.79
CA SER A 341 -34.64 13.34 13.91
C SER A 341 -35.50 13.55 15.17
N ASP A 342 -34.89 14.01 16.27
CA ASP A 342 -35.60 14.31 17.51
C ASP A 342 -36.49 15.56 17.39
N ARG A 343 -36.09 16.58 16.61
CA ARG A 343 -36.92 17.77 16.38
C ARG A 343 -38.13 17.47 15.50
N GLU A 344 -37.96 16.68 14.44
CA GLU A 344 -39.08 16.30 13.56
C GLU A 344 -40.08 15.36 14.23
N LEU A 345 -39.62 14.47 15.13
CA LEU A 345 -40.48 13.58 15.92
C LEU A 345 -41.19 14.32 17.05
N GLN A 346 -40.53 15.23 17.77
CA GLN A 346 -41.18 16.07 18.79
C GLN A 346 -42.24 17.00 18.18
N GLN A 347 -42.03 17.47 16.96
CA GLN A 347 -42.99 18.31 16.24
C GLN A 347 -44.19 17.49 15.73
N ARG A 348 -43.98 16.20 15.38
CA ARG A 348 -45.06 15.24 15.07
C ARG A 348 -45.82 14.74 16.30
N GLU A 349 -45.18 14.60 17.46
CA GLU A 349 -45.84 14.23 18.73
C GLU A 349 -46.65 15.38 19.32
N ARG A 350 -46.17 16.63 19.20
CA ARG A 350 -46.94 17.84 19.57
C ARG A 350 -48.15 18.07 18.65
N ALA A 351 -48.09 17.62 17.40
CA ALA A 351 -49.22 17.67 16.46
C ALA A 351 -50.25 16.53 16.66
N ARG A 352 -49.94 15.52 17.49
CA ARG A 352 -50.79 14.33 17.72
C ARG A 352 -51.54 14.31 19.06
N SER A 353 -51.51 15.39 19.83
CA SER A 353 -52.25 15.48 21.10
C SER A 353 -53.51 16.37 20.95
N PRO A 354 -54.71 15.80 20.71
CA PRO A 354 -55.96 16.54 20.85
C PRO A 354 -56.50 16.47 22.29
N CYS A 355 -56.87 17.66 22.80
CA CYS A 355 -57.78 18.00 23.89
C CYS A 355 -58.30 16.89 24.82
N ALA A 356 -57.92 16.97 26.10
CA ALA A 356 -58.74 16.47 27.21
C ALA A 356 -58.67 17.45 28.39
N LEU A 357 -59.48 18.51 28.34
CA LEU A 357 -59.80 19.37 29.48
C LEU A 357 -61.12 20.10 29.17
N ALA A 358 -62.23 19.56 29.68
CA ALA A 358 -63.33 20.31 30.31
C ALA A 358 -64.61 19.45 30.38
N SER A 359 -64.93 18.90 31.56
CA SER A 359 -66.30 18.87 32.08
C SER A 359 -66.34 18.30 33.51
N LYS A 360 -66.27 19.19 34.50
CA LYS A 360 -66.94 19.04 35.80
C LYS A 360 -67.58 20.38 36.13
N SER A 361 -68.92 20.46 36.13
CA SER A 361 -69.74 21.37 36.94
C SER A 361 -71.22 21.32 36.52
N SER A 362 -72.10 21.13 37.52
CA SER A 362 -73.55 21.44 37.61
C SER A 362 -74.50 20.84 36.55
N ALA A 363 -75.64 20.23 36.87
CA ALA A 363 -76.57 20.41 37.98
C ALA A 363 -77.30 19.10 38.31
#